data_AF-A0A379U2L1-F1
#
_entry.id   AF-A0A379U2L1-F1
#
_cell.length_a   1.000
_cell.length_b   1.000
_cell.length_c   1.000
_cell.angle_alpha   90.00
_cell.angle_beta   90.00
_cell.angle_gamma   90.00
#
_symmetry.space_group_name_H-M   'P 1'
#
loop_
_entity.id
_entity.type
_entity.pdbx_description
1 polymer ?
#
loop_
_entity_poly.entity_id
_entity_poly.type
_entity_poly.pdbx_seq_one_letter_code
_entity_poly.pdbx_strand_id
1 'polypeptide(L)'
;MTHQLKSRDIIALGFMTFALFVGAGNIIFPPMVGLQAGEHVWTAAIGFLITAVGLPVLTVVALAKVGGGVDSLSTPIGKVAGLLLATVCYLAVGPLFATPRTATVSFEVGIAPLTGDSAMPLLIYSVVYFAIVILVSLYPGKLLDTVGNFLAPLKIIALVILSVAAIVWPAGPISNALDAYQNAAFSNGFVNGYLTMDTLGAMVFWYRYCERGAFSRRYRSAPVDALHGLGRPDGGRGADAALPCLVPLRL
;
A
#
# COMPACT_ATOMS: atom_id res chain seq x y z
N MET A 1 18.75 15.54 -20.90
CA MET A 1 17.48 15.20 -21.57
C MET A 1 16.46 14.81 -20.52
N THR A 2 15.38 15.57 -20.37
CA THR A 2 14.24 15.21 -19.52
C THR A 2 13.48 14.08 -20.20
N HIS A 3 13.66 12.85 -19.72
CA HIS A 3 12.96 11.68 -20.24
C HIS A 3 11.49 11.77 -19.84
N GLN A 4 10.67 12.42 -20.68
CA GLN A 4 9.22 12.45 -20.53
C GLN A 4 8.72 11.02 -20.59
N LEU A 5 8.14 10.52 -19.49
CA LEU A 5 7.49 9.22 -19.46
C LEU A 5 6.34 9.26 -20.48
N LYS A 6 6.28 8.29 -21.39
CA LYS A 6 5.12 8.18 -22.29
C LYS A 6 3.88 7.99 -21.42
N SER A 7 2.74 8.56 -21.81
CA SER A 7 1.48 8.45 -21.04
C SER A 7 1.13 6.99 -20.71
N ARG A 8 1.52 6.04 -21.57
CA ARG A 8 1.38 4.60 -21.34
C ARG A 8 2.21 4.09 -20.15
N ASP A 9 3.43 4.59 -19.96
CA ASP A 9 4.30 4.22 -18.85
C ASP A 9 3.80 4.84 -17.53
N ILE A 10 3.22 6.04 -17.59
CA ILE A 10 2.57 6.70 -16.44
C ILE A 10 1.33 5.90 -16.01
N ILE A 11 0.50 5.47 -16.96
CA ILE A 11 -0.69 4.64 -16.67
C ILE A 11 -0.26 3.29 -16.09
N ALA A 12 0.76 2.64 -16.66
CA ALA A 12 1.27 1.36 -16.14
C ALA A 12 1.85 1.50 -14.73
N LEU A 13 2.62 2.57 -14.46
CA LEU A 13 3.16 2.88 -13.14
C LEU A 13 2.03 3.17 -12.13
N GLY A 14 0.98 3.88 -12.57
CA GLY A 14 -0.22 4.13 -11.78
C GLY A 14 -0.94 2.84 -11.39
N PHE A 15 -1.12 1.91 -12.32
CA PHE A 15 -1.71 0.60 -12.04
C PHE A 15 -0.86 -0.25 -11.09
N MET A 16 0.46 -0.24 -11.22
CA MET A 16 1.35 -0.93 -10.27
C MET A 16 1.26 -0.34 -8.87
N THR A 17 1.26 0.99 -8.77
CA THR A 17 1.14 1.71 -7.50
C THR A 17 -0.21 1.44 -6.85
N PHE A 18 -1.28 1.47 -7.64
CA PHE A 18 -2.63 1.08 -7.22
C PHE A 18 -2.67 -0.36 -6.70
N ALA A 19 -2.07 -1.31 -7.40
CA ALA A 19 -2.03 -2.70 -6.98
C ALA A 19 -1.31 -2.92 -5.65
N LEU A 20 -0.28 -2.11 -5.37
CA LEU A 20 0.48 -2.18 -4.12
C LEU A 20 -0.28 -1.54 -2.95
N PHE A 21 -0.93 -0.39 -3.17
CA PHE A 21 -1.58 0.37 -2.10
C PHE A 21 -3.06 0.05 -1.89
N VAL A 22 -3.76 -0.49 -2.88
CA VAL A 22 -5.13 -0.98 -2.68
C VAL A 22 -5.07 -2.34 -2.03
N GLY A 23 -4.96 -2.38 -0.70
CA GLY A 23 -4.97 -3.60 0.10
C GLY A 23 -6.37 -4.16 0.36
N ALA A 24 -6.45 -5.26 1.13
CA ALA A 24 -7.72 -5.82 1.60
C ALA A 24 -8.52 -4.81 2.44
N GLY A 25 -7.82 -3.98 3.23
CA GLY A 25 -8.46 -2.92 4.01
C GLY A 25 -9.23 -1.92 3.13
N ASN A 26 -8.66 -1.49 2.02
CA ASN A 26 -9.31 -0.55 1.10
C ASN A 26 -10.52 -1.13 0.35
N ILE A 27 -10.71 -2.45 0.41
CA ILE A 27 -11.86 -3.13 -0.20
C ILE A 27 -12.95 -3.37 0.86
N ILE A 28 -12.56 -3.69 2.09
CA ILE A 28 -13.48 -4.11 3.16
C ILE A 28 -13.97 -2.91 4.00
N PHE A 29 -13.09 -1.96 4.32
CA PHE A 29 -13.46 -0.85 5.20
C PHE A 29 -14.46 0.15 4.58
N PRO A 30 -14.39 0.53 3.28
CA PRO A 30 -15.32 1.53 2.76
C PRO A 30 -16.79 1.10 2.80
N PRO A 31 -17.17 -0.13 2.40
CA PRO A 31 -18.54 -0.61 2.59
C PRO A 31 -18.96 -0.62 4.07
N MET A 32 -18.06 -1.06 4.96
CA MET A 32 -18.34 -1.15 6.39
C MET A 32 -18.55 0.24 7.02
N VAL A 33 -17.66 1.19 6.73
CA VAL A 33 -17.78 2.59 7.15
C VAL A 33 -19.01 3.25 6.54
N GLY A 34 -19.32 2.96 5.26
CA GLY A 34 -20.50 3.48 4.59
C GLY A 34 -21.81 3.01 5.22
N LEU A 35 -21.89 1.72 5.58
CA LEU A 35 -23.05 1.16 6.28
C LEU A 35 -23.20 1.71 7.71
N GLN A 36 -22.08 1.88 8.43
CA GLN A 36 -22.10 2.37 9.82
C GLN A 36 -22.34 3.89 9.93
N ALA A 37 -21.90 4.66 8.93
CA ALA A 37 -21.99 6.12 8.93
C ALA A 37 -23.37 6.65 8.54
N GLY A 38 -24.23 5.85 7.92
CA GLY A 38 -25.59 6.23 7.55
C GLY A 38 -25.64 7.57 6.81
N GLU A 39 -26.38 8.54 7.35
CA GLU A 39 -26.52 9.90 6.80
C GLU A 39 -25.19 10.69 6.73
N HIS A 40 -24.20 10.36 7.57
CA HIS A 40 -22.90 11.04 7.63
C HIS A 40 -21.82 10.35 6.80
N VAL A 41 -22.21 9.54 5.81
CA VAL A 41 -21.28 8.80 4.94
C VAL A 41 -20.25 9.70 4.25
N TRP A 42 -20.65 10.90 3.80
CA TRP A 42 -19.73 11.82 3.12
C TRP A 42 -18.65 12.37 4.05
N THR A 43 -19.01 12.69 5.29
CA THR A 43 -18.07 13.17 6.31
C THR A 43 -17.09 12.08 6.74
N ALA A 44 -17.57 10.84 6.90
CA ALA A 44 -16.72 9.69 7.18
C ALA A 44 -15.80 9.34 6.00
N ALA A 45 -16.32 9.42 4.76
CA ALA A 45 -15.55 9.16 3.55
C ALA A 45 -14.38 10.14 3.38
N ILE A 46 -14.57 11.42 3.67
CA ILE A 46 -13.47 12.40 3.62
C ILE A 46 -12.38 12.04 4.63
N GLY A 47 -12.74 11.73 5.88
CA GLY A 47 -11.76 11.30 6.90
C GLY A 47 -11.00 10.04 6.47
N PHE A 48 -11.72 9.07 5.90
CA PHE A 48 -11.15 7.84 5.38
C PHE A 48 -10.17 8.12 4.22
N LEU A 49 -10.54 8.94 3.24
CA LEU A 49 -9.69 9.24 2.07
C LEU A 49 -8.40 9.97 2.45
N ILE A 50 -8.47 10.92 3.40
CA ILE A 50 -7.29 11.67 3.87
C ILE A 50 -6.23 10.71 4.43
N THR A 51 -6.65 9.68 5.15
CA THR A 51 -5.75 8.75 5.82
C THR A 51 -5.39 7.54 4.97
N ALA A 52 -6.37 6.90 4.34
CA ALA A 52 -6.17 5.71 3.52
C ALA A 52 -5.42 5.99 2.21
N VAL A 53 -5.53 7.20 1.65
CA VAL A 53 -4.87 7.58 0.39
C VAL A 53 -3.88 8.72 0.60
N GLY A 54 -4.28 9.76 1.32
CA GLY A 54 -3.44 10.95 1.53
C GLY A 54 -2.13 10.62 2.25
N LEU A 55 -2.19 9.88 3.37
CA LEU A 55 -0.97 9.53 4.12
C LEU A 55 0.00 8.62 3.33
N PRO A 56 -0.43 7.52 2.70
CA PRO A 56 0.50 6.71 1.89
C PRO A 56 1.14 7.50 0.75
N VAL A 57 0.39 8.36 0.06
CA VAL A 57 0.93 9.21 -1.00
C VAL A 57 1.95 10.20 -0.44
N LEU A 58 1.64 10.86 0.68
CA LEU A 58 2.58 11.75 1.35
C LEU A 58 3.84 11.01 1.80
N THR A 59 3.71 9.79 2.31
CA THR A 59 4.84 8.94 2.69
C THR A 59 5.71 8.61 1.48
N VAL A 60 5.13 8.15 0.37
CA VAL A 60 5.90 7.86 -0.87
C VAL A 60 6.60 9.11 -1.38
N VAL A 61 5.92 10.25 -1.42
CA VAL A 61 6.52 11.53 -1.85
C VAL A 61 7.64 11.97 -0.91
N ALA A 62 7.43 11.90 0.40
CA ALA A 62 8.45 12.26 1.38
C ALA A 62 9.69 11.36 1.25
N LEU A 63 9.49 10.05 1.11
CA LEU A 63 10.57 9.08 0.93
C LEU A 63 11.31 9.28 -0.39
N ALA A 64 10.59 9.55 -1.48
CA ALA A 64 11.17 9.89 -2.78
C ALA A 64 12.00 11.18 -2.72
N LYS A 65 11.58 12.19 -1.92
CA LYS A 65 12.32 13.44 -1.73
C LYS A 65 13.58 13.28 -0.88
N VAL A 66 13.55 12.39 0.14
CA VAL A 66 14.74 12.09 0.94
C VAL A 66 15.77 11.31 0.13
N GLY A 67 15.32 10.52 -0.87
CA GLY A 67 16.20 9.99 -1.92
C GLY A 67 17.39 9.22 -1.37
N GLY A 68 17.17 8.30 -0.43
CA GLY A 68 18.25 7.55 0.20
C GLY A 68 17.78 6.34 0.99
N GLY A 69 18.74 5.47 1.32
CA GLY A 69 18.48 4.25 2.07
C GLY A 69 18.22 4.49 3.56
N VAL A 70 18.25 3.41 4.34
CA VAL A 70 18.05 3.44 5.80
C VAL A 70 18.89 4.51 6.48
N ASP A 71 20.12 4.73 6.00
CA ASP A 71 21.04 5.74 6.52
C ASP A 71 20.55 7.18 6.32
N SER A 72 19.91 7.52 5.19
CA SER A 72 19.40 8.86 4.89
C SER A 72 18.07 9.17 5.59
N LEU A 73 17.31 8.12 5.92
CA LEU A 73 16.11 8.23 6.74
C LEU A 73 16.45 8.29 8.24
N SER A 74 17.58 7.69 8.62
CA SER A 74 18.06 7.63 10.01
C SER A 74 19.06 8.73 10.37
N THR A 75 19.52 9.55 9.42
CA THR A 75 20.40 10.70 9.73
C THR A 75 19.76 11.72 10.68
N PRO A 76 18.44 12.04 10.59
CA PRO A 76 17.80 12.96 11.54
C PRO A 76 17.44 12.33 12.89
N ILE A 77 17.20 11.01 12.91
CA ILE A 77 16.62 10.27 14.06
C ILE A 77 17.68 9.42 14.80
N GLY A 78 18.83 9.16 14.16
CA GLY A 78 19.88 8.25 14.63
C GLY A 78 19.72 6.82 14.07
N LYS A 79 20.83 6.18 13.72
CA LYS A 79 20.87 4.82 13.12
C LYS A 79 20.13 3.77 13.95
N VAL A 80 20.20 3.87 15.27
CA VAL A 80 19.56 2.93 16.20
C VAL A 80 18.03 3.08 16.19
N ALA A 81 17.54 4.32 16.24
CA ALA A 81 16.10 4.58 16.25
C ALA A 81 15.45 4.28 14.89
N GLY A 82 16.15 4.51 13.78
CA GLY A 82 15.68 4.09 12.45
C GLY A 82 15.61 2.56 12.29
N LEU A 83 16.59 1.82 12.82
CA LEU A 83 16.56 0.36 12.82
C LEU A 83 15.44 -0.21 13.71
N LEU A 84 15.23 0.39 14.88
CA LEU A 84 14.15 0.01 15.80
C LEU A 84 12.79 0.24 15.14
N LEU A 85 12.57 1.42 14.54
CA LEU A 85 11.35 1.75 13.82
C LEU A 85 11.10 0.78 12.66
N ALA A 86 12.12 0.48 11.84
CA ALA A 86 12.01 -0.48 10.75
C ALA A 86 11.61 -1.87 11.28
N THR A 87 12.25 -2.34 12.35
CA THR A 87 11.97 -3.65 12.96
C THR A 87 10.53 -3.72 13.46
N VAL A 88 10.06 -2.69 14.18
CA VAL A 88 8.68 -2.61 14.67
C VAL A 88 7.69 -2.57 13.52
N CYS A 89 7.94 -1.79 12.48
CA CYS A 89 7.08 -1.74 11.29
C CYS A 89 7.01 -3.10 10.58
N TYR A 90 8.15 -3.78 10.41
CA TYR A 90 8.18 -5.12 9.80
C TYR A 90 7.40 -6.15 10.62
N LEU A 91 7.56 -6.15 11.95
CA LEU A 91 6.83 -7.07 12.81
C LEU A 91 5.33 -6.76 12.86
N ALA A 92 4.96 -5.48 12.87
CA ALA A 92 3.56 -5.04 12.85
C ALA A 92 2.86 -5.38 11.53
N VAL A 93 3.48 -5.06 10.39
CA VAL A 93 2.90 -5.32 9.05
C VAL A 93 2.91 -6.81 8.74
N GLY A 94 3.92 -7.56 9.17
CA GLY A 94 4.00 -8.99 8.91
C GLY A 94 3.20 -9.81 9.93
N PRO A 95 3.87 -10.51 10.86
CA PRO A 95 3.25 -11.56 11.65
C PRO A 95 2.36 -11.07 12.80
N LEU A 96 2.61 -9.90 13.39
CA LEU A 96 1.99 -9.55 14.68
C LEU A 96 0.61 -8.89 14.55
N PHE A 97 0.39 -8.05 13.52
CA PHE A 97 -0.82 -7.21 13.50
C PHE A 97 -1.58 -7.28 12.18
N ALA A 98 -0.98 -6.96 11.04
CA ALA A 98 -1.74 -6.88 9.79
C ALA A 98 -2.21 -8.27 9.32
N THR A 99 -1.34 -9.28 9.29
CA THR A 99 -1.70 -10.62 8.80
C THR A 99 -2.81 -11.26 9.64
N PRO A 100 -2.70 -11.36 10.98
CA PRO A 100 -3.77 -11.93 11.80
C PRO A 100 -5.09 -11.16 11.65
N ARG A 101 -5.02 -9.82 11.60
CA ARG A 101 -6.21 -8.98 11.43
C ARG A 101 -6.90 -9.21 10.09
N THR A 102 -6.15 -9.34 9.00
CA THR A 102 -6.77 -9.62 7.69
C THR A 102 -7.46 -10.99 7.67
N ALA A 103 -6.93 -11.97 8.41
CA ALA A 103 -7.58 -13.27 8.55
C ALA A 103 -8.92 -13.14 9.29
N THR A 104 -8.96 -12.49 10.44
CA THR A 104 -10.19 -12.35 11.24
C THR A 104 -11.25 -11.51 10.51
N VAL A 105 -10.86 -10.40 9.90
CA VAL A 105 -11.80 -9.54 9.15
C VAL A 105 -12.34 -10.27 7.91
N SER A 106 -11.52 -11.07 7.22
CA SER A 106 -12.02 -11.87 6.08
C SER A 106 -13.00 -12.96 6.52
N PHE A 107 -12.82 -13.53 7.72
CA PHE A 107 -13.77 -14.46 8.32
C PHE A 107 -15.10 -13.77 8.65
N GLU A 108 -15.06 -12.65 9.38
CA GLU A 108 -16.26 -11.91 9.79
C GLU A 108 -17.10 -11.43 8.61
N VAL A 109 -16.46 -10.95 7.55
CA VAL A 109 -17.18 -10.40 6.38
C VAL A 109 -17.57 -11.48 5.38
N GLY A 110 -16.77 -12.54 5.23
CA GLY A 110 -16.96 -13.54 4.18
C GLY A 110 -17.64 -14.84 4.61
N ILE A 111 -17.36 -15.33 5.82
CA ILE A 111 -17.76 -16.67 6.27
C ILE A 111 -18.73 -16.62 7.44
N ALA A 112 -18.58 -15.69 8.38
CA ALA A 112 -19.49 -15.56 9.53
C ALA A 112 -20.97 -15.45 9.13
N PRO A 113 -21.37 -14.76 8.03
CA PRO A 113 -22.76 -14.73 7.58
C PRO A 113 -23.31 -16.10 7.12
N LEU A 114 -22.43 -17.06 6.79
CA LEU A 114 -22.79 -18.38 6.25
C LEU A 114 -22.71 -19.49 7.32
N THR A 115 -21.78 -19.38 8.27
CA THR A 115 -21.49 -20.45 9.24
C THR A 115 -21.90 -20.14 10.68
N GLY A 116 -22.34 -18.91 10.96
CA GLY A 116 -22.63 -18.44 12.31
C GLY A 116 -21.37 -18.12 13.12
N ASP A 117 -21.56 -17.36 14.20
CA ASP A 117 -20.50 -16.69 14.95
C ASP A 117 -19.88 -17.58 16.05
N SER A 118 -19.59 -18.84 15.72
CA SER A 118 -19.04 -19.79 16.68
C SER A 118 -17.51 -19.84 16.63
N ALA A 119 -16.88 -20.08 17.79
CA ALA A 119 -15.42 -20.09 17.93
C ALA A 119 -14.74 -21.21 17.11
N MET A 120 -15.48 -22.28 16.78
CA MET A 120 -14.95 -23.44 16.08
C MET A 120 -14.73 -23.20 14.57
N PRO A 121 -15.69 -22.64 13.80
CA PRO A 121 -15.47 -22.14 12.45
C PRO A 121 -14.33 -21.12 12.35
N LEU A 122 -14.19 -20.20 13.30
CA LEU A 122 -13.12 -19.20 13.29
C LEU A 122 -11.74 -19.85 13.43
N LEU A 123 -11.62 -20.87 14.29
CA LEU A 123 -10.38 -21.63 14.47
C LEU A 123 -10.03 -22.41 13.20
N ILE A 124 -11.00 -23.13 12.62
CA ILE A 124 -10.79 -23.89 11.39
C ILE A 124 -10.37 -22.96 10.24
N TYR A 125 -11.08 -21.85 10.06
CA TYR A 125 -10.75 -20.87 9.02
C TYR A 125 -9.35 -20.28 9.22
N SER A 126 -9.00 -19.90 10.45
CA SER A 126 -7.68 -19.32 10.75
C SER A 126 -6.55 -20.31 10.46
N VAL A 127 -6.72 -21.59 10.83
CA VAL A 127 -5.75 -22.65 10.54
C VAL A 127 -5.57 -22.84 9.02
N VAL A 128 -6.68 -22.90 8.27
CA VAL A 128 -6.62 -23.03 6.80
C VAL A 128 -5.99 -21.78 6.17
N TYR A 129 -6.36 -20.58 6.61
CA TYR A 129 -5.82 -19.32 6.13
C TYR A 129 -4.30 -19.26 6.33
N PHE A 130 -3.81 -19.53 7.54
CA PHE A 130 -2.37 -19.53 7.82
C PHE A 130 -1.63 -20.66 7.12
N ALA A 131 -2.24 -21.83 6.94
CA ALA A 131 -1.63 -22.91 6.16
C ALA A 131 -1.43 -22.50 4.69
N ILE A 132 -2.41 -21.84 4.08
CA ILE A 132 -2.29 -21.30 2.72
C ILE A 132 -1.23 -20.20 2.68
N VAL A 133 -1.22 -19.27 3.64
CA VAL A 133 -0.21 -18.20 3.72
C VAL A 133 1.20 -18.78 3.83
N ILE A 134 1.42 -19.82 4.64
CA ILE A 134 2.70 -20.51 4.77
C ILE A 134 3.08 -21.19 3.45
N LEU A 135 2.16 -21.94 2.85
CA LEU A 135 2.39 -22.63 1.57
C LEU A 135 2.80 -21.63 0.48
N VAL A 136 2.10 -20.51 0.40
CA VAL A 136 2.37 -19.44 -0.56
C VAL A 136 3.72 -18.79 -0.26
N SER A 137 4.02 -18.51 1.00
CA SER A 137 5.30 -17.90 1.43
C SER A 137 6.53 -18.78 1.15
N LEU A 138 6.35 -20.10 1.04
CA LEU A 138 7.42 -21.05 0.65
C LEU A 138 7.84 -20.92 -0.83
N TYR A 139 7.07 -20.24 -1.69
CA TYR A 139 7.38 -20.03 -3.11
C TYR A 139 7.51 -18.53 -3.48
N PRO A 140 8.48 -17.79 -2.90
CA PRO A 140 8.60 -16.34 -3.06
C PRO A 140 8.91 -15.90 -4.50
N GLY A 141 9.64 -16.72 -5.26
CA GLY A 141 10.16 -16.34 -6.58
C GLY A 141 9.13 -16.17 -7.69
N LYS A 142 7.91 -16.70 -7.54
CA LYS A 142 6.77 -16.47 -8.47
C LYS A 142 5.71 -15.55 -7.87
N LEU A 143 5.79 -15.31 -6.57
CA LEU A 143 4.76 -14.64 -5.80
C LEU A 143 4.58 -13.20 -6.25
N LEU A 144 5.67 -12.45 -6.40
CA LEU A 144 5.60 -11.00 -6.66
C LEU A 144 5.26 -10.66 -8.12
N ASP A 145 5.78 -11.44 -9.08
CA ASP A 145 5.39 -11.32 -10.49
C ASP A 145 3.91 -11.71 -10.71
N THR A 146 3.43 -12.74 -9.99
CA THR A 146 2.01 -13.16 -10.03
C THR A 146 1.12 -12.17 -9.28
N VAL A 147 1.53 -11.68 -8.10
CA VAL A 147 0.80 -10.68 -7.31
C VAL A 147 0.61 -9.39 -8.09
N GLY A 148 1.68 -8.82 -8.65
CA GLY A 148 1.59 -7.56 -9.40
C GLY A 148 0.74 -7.66 -10.67
N ASN A 149 0.87 -8.75 -11.44
CA ASN A 149 0.19 -8.89 -12.73
C ASN A 149 -1.23 -9.46 -12.60
N PHE A 150 -1.51 -10.27 -11.58
CA PHE A 150 -2.81 -10.91 -11.37
C PHE A 150 -3.67 -10.21 -10.31
N LEU A 151 -3.10 -9.80 -9.17
CA LEU A 151 -3.89 -9.11 -8.14
C LEU A 151 -4.27 -7.69 -8.54
N ALA A 152 -3.47 -7.01 -9.36
CA ALA A 152 -3.83 -5.68 -9.88
C ALA A 152 -5.17 -5.68 -10.65
N PRO A 153 -5.34 -6.48 -11.73
CA PRO A 153 -6.61 -6.54 -12.43
C PRO A 153 -7.73 -7.13 -11.56
N LEU A 154 -7.41 -8.12 -10.72
CA LEU A 154 -8.41 -8.72 -9.82
C LEU A 154 -9.00 -7.69 -8.84
N LYS A 155 -8.16 -6.83 -8.23
CA LYS A 155 -8.60 -5.78 -7.31
C LYS A 155 -9.48 -4.75 -8.01
N ILE A 156 -9.14 -4.36 -9.24
CA ILE A 156 -9.96 -3.43 -10.03
C ILE A 156 -11.32 -4.07 -10.32
N ILE A 157 -11.35 -5.33 -10.78
CA ILE A 157 -12.59 -6.05 -11.04
C ILE A 157 -13.43 -6.15 -9.76
N ALA A 158 -12.82 -6.49 -8.62
CA ALA A 158 -13.52 -6.56 -7.34
C ALA A 158 -14.14 -5.21 -6.94
N LEU A 159 -13.43 -4.10 -7.12
CA LEU A 159 -13.95 -2.76 -6.85
C LEU A 159 -15.08 -2.36 -7.81
N VAL A 160 -14.99 -2.74 -9.09
CA VAL A 160 -16.07 -2.53 -10.06
C VAL A 160 -17.31 -3.32 -9.64
N ILE A 161 -17.16 -4.59 -9.28
CA ILE A 161 -18.26 -5.44 -8.80
C ILE A 161 -18.89 -4.84 -7.55
N LEU A 162 -18.08 -4.41 -6.57
CA LEU A 162 -18.59 -3.76 -5.35
C LEU A 162 -19.33 -2.46 -5.66
N SER A 163 -18.82 -1.65 -6.58
CA SER A 163 -19.46 -0.39 -7.00
C SER A 163 -20.82 -0.65 -7.65
N VAL A 164 -20.90 -1.65 -8.53
CA VAL A 164 -22.16 -2.05 -9.17
C VAL A 164 -23.12 -2.66 -8.15
N ALA A 165 -22.63 -3.55 -7.28
CA ALA A 165 -23.44 -4.18 -6.24
C ALA A 165 -24.04 -3.16 -5.27
N ALA A 166 -23.30 -2.12 -4.88
CA ALA A 166 -23.79 -1.04 -4.03
C ALA A 166 -24.95 -0.24 -4.67
N ILE A 167 -24.98 -0.13 -6.01
CA ILE A 167 -26.04 0.58 -6.75
C ILE A 167 -27.26 -0.33 -6.97
N VAL A 168 -27.01 -1.59 -7.36
CA VAL A 168 -28.06 -2.55 -7.75
C VAL A 168 -28.76 -3.16 -6.53
N TRP A 169 -28.04 -3.37 -5.43
CA TRP A 169 -28.56 -3.97 -4.20
C TRP A 169 -28.24 -3.11 -2.97
N PRO A 170 -28.93 -1.97 -2.78
CA PRO A 170 -28.75 -1.17 -1.59
C PRO A 170 -29.15 -1.99 -0.36
N ALA A 171 -28.32 -1.97 0.68
CA ALA A 171 -28.47 -2.76 1.92
C ALA A 171 -29.67 -2.34 2.81
N GLY A 172 -30.65 -1.63 2.25
CA GLY A 172 -31.80 -1.05 2.93
C GLY A 172 -31.90 0.46 2.76
N PRO A 173 -32.95 1.10 3.31
CA PRO A 173 -33.01 2.55 3.44
C PRO A 173 -31.83 3.07 4.28
N ILE A 174 -31.48 4.35 4.12
CA ILE A 174 -30.42 4.99 4.91
C ILE A 174 -30.78 4.83 6.39
N SER A 175 -30.09 3.92 7.07
CA SER A 175 -30.28 3.65 8.49
C SER A 175 -29.72 4.81 9.31
N ASN A 176 -30.27 5.02 10.51
CA ASN A 176 -29.63 5.84 11.52
C ASN A 176 -28.18 5.37 11.70
N ALA A 177 -27.24 6.31 11.67
CA ALA A 177 -25.83 6.03 11.90
C ALA A 177 -25.64 5.44 13.32
N LEU A 178 -24.65 4.57 13.51
CA LEU A 178 -24.26 4.15 14.86
C LEU A 178 -23.89 5.38 15.71
N ASP A 179 -24.14 5.34 17.02
CA ASP A 179 -23.86 6.46 17.95
C ASP A 179 -22.41 7.02 17.82
N ALA A 180 -21.45 6.14 17.50
CA ALA A 180 -20.07 6.51 17.25
C ALA A 180 -19.91 7.44 16.02
N TYR A 181 -20.69 7.21 14.96
CA TYR A 181 -20.66 8.02 13.74
C TYR A 181 -21.58 9.24 13.81
N GLN A 182 -22.62 9.24 14.65
CA GLN A 182 -23.47 10.42 14.84
C GLN A 182 -22.69 11.61 15.40
N ASN A 183 -21.82 11.37 16.38
CA ASN A 183 -21.07 12.45 17.05
C ASN A 183 -19.68 12.70 16.46
N ALA A 184 -19.09 11.68 15.79
CA ALA A 184 -17.70 11.73 15.34
C ALA A 184 -17.47 10.99 14.01
N ALA A 185 -18.34 11.18 13.01
CA ALA A 185 -18.20 10.56 11.68
C ALA A 185 -16.83 10.77 11.05
N PHE A 186 -16.30 12.00 11.10
CA PHE A 186 -14.98 12.32 10.55
C PHE A 186 -13.86 11.55 11.25
N SER A 187 -13.82 11.59 12.58
CA SER A 187 -12.76 10.92 13.36
C SER A 187 -12.81 9.41 13.19
N ASN A 188 -14.01 8.81 13.14
CA ASN A 188 -14.14 7.37 12.88
C ASN A 188 -13.69 7.01 11.46
N GLY A 189 -14.08 7.80 10.46
CA GLY A 189 -13.57 7.64 9.09
C GLY A 189 -12.04 7.73 9.02
N PHE A 190 -11.47 8.73 9.70
CA PHE A 190 -10.02 8.95 9.81
C PHE A 190 -9.27 7.77 10.45
N VAL A 191 -9.78 7.25 11.58
CA VAL A 191 -9.17 6.09 12.24
C VAL A 191 -9.29 4.84 11.38
N ASN A 192 -10.44 4.59 10.76
CA ASN A 192 -10.62 3.44 9.87
C ASN A 192 -9.73 3.49 8.63
N GLY A 193 -9.47 4.68 8.08
CA GLY A 193 -8.52 4.84 6.98
C GLY A 193 -7.07 4.63 7.42
N TYR A 194 -6.67 5.11 8.61
CA TYR A 194 -5.34 4.80 9.17
C TYR A 194 -5.14 3.29 9.39
N LEU A 195 -6.21 2.61 9.80
CA LEU A 195 -6.23 1.18 10.02
C LEU A 195 -6.05 0.35 8.74
N THR A 196 -6.06 0.91 7.52
CA THR A 196 -5.72 0.15 6.31
C THR A 196 -4.25 -0.26 6.29
N MET A 197 -3.40 0.40 7.10
CA MET A 197 -1.96 0.17 7.24
C MET A 197 -1.12 0.42 5.98
N ASP A 198 -1.70 1.02 4.93
CA ASP A 198 -0.99 1.26 3.68
C ASP A 198 0.19 2.23 3.87
N THR A 199 0.09 3.16 4.83
CA THR A 199 1.18 4.09 5.18
C THR A 199 2.40 3.35 5.74
N LEU A 200 2.16 2.37 6.62
CA LEU A 200 3.22 1.52 7.17
C LEU A 200 3.77 0.58 6.08
N GLY A 201 2.90 0.07 5.22
CA GLY A 201 3.27 -0.70 4.03
C GLY A 201 4.19 0.09 3.10
N ALA A 202 3.86 1.34 2.78
CA ALA A 202 4.67 2.24 1.95
C ALA A 202 6.11 2.36 2.47
N MET A 203 6.24 2.54 3.78
CA MET A 203 7.52 2.67 4.46
C MET A 203 8.34 1.37 4.40
N VAL A 204 7.70 0.23 4.64
CA VAL A 204 8.34 -1.10 4.56
C VAL A 204 8.80 -1.41 3.13
N PHE A 205 7.95 -1.15 2.13
CA PHE A 205 8.29 -1.31 0.72
C PHE A 205 9.50 -0.46 0.33
N TRP A 206 9.53 0.80 0.78
CA TRP A 206 10.66 1.69 0.54
C TRP A 206 11.96 1.17 1.16
N TYR A 207 11.93 0.74 2.43
CA TYR A 207 13.09 0.17 3.10
C TYR A 207 13.66 -0.99 2.28
N ARG A 208 12.80 -1.92 1.86
CA ARG A 208 13.21 -3.08 1.07
C ARG A 208 13.78 -2.69 -0.30
N TYR A 209 13.19 -1.68 -0.94
CA TYR A 209 13.66 -1.15 -2.21
C TYR A 209 15.07 -0.55 -2.08
N CYS A 210 15.33 0.20 -1.02
CA CYS A 210 16.63 0.79 -0.73
C CYS A 210 17.70 -0.27 -0.38
N GLU A 211 17.37 -1.28 0.41
CA GLU A 211 18.29 -2.35 0.79
C GLU A 211 18.81 -3.16 -0.41
N ARG A 212 17.99 -3.37 -1.45
CA ARG A 212 18.45 -4.07 -2.67
C ARG A 212 19.43 -3.26 -3.51
N GLY A 213 19.79 -2.05 -3.09
CA GLY A 213 20.73 -1.20 -3.79
C GLY A 213 20.19 -0.66 -5.13
N ALA A 214 18.87 -0.81 -5.40
CA ALA A 214 18.22 -0.31 -6.60
C ALA A 214 18.34 1.22 -6.74
N PHE A 215 18.37 1.93 -5.61
CA PHE A 215 18.61 3.37 -5.57
C PHE A 215 20.11 3.72 -5.59
N SER A 216 20.94 3.01 -4.82
CA SER A 216 22.38 3.27 -4.66
C SER A 216 23.18 3.18 -5.97
N ARG A 217 22.84 2.25 -6.88
CA ARG A 217 23.54 2.14 -8.17
C ARG A 217 23.10 3.15 -9.22
N ARG A 218 21.88 3.71 -9.11
CA ARG A 218 21.29 4.55 -10.17
C ARG A 218 21.44 6.05 -9.93
N TYR A 219 21.73 6.46 -8.69
CA TYR A 219 21.94 7.88 -8.34
C TYR A 219 23.36 8.21 -7.85
N ARG A 220 24.25 7.23 -7.59
CA ARG A 220 25.69 7.51 -7.36
C ARG A 220 26.43 7.95 -8.63
N SER A 221 25.82 7.77 -9.80
CA SER A 221 26.33 8.25 -11.09
C SER A 221 25.76 9.61 -11.52
N ALA A 222 24.91 10.25 -10.71
CA ALA A 222 24.69 11.68 -10.85
C ALA A 222 25.86 12.38 -10.14
N PRO A 223 26.77 13.06 -10.85
CA PRO A 223 27.86 13.77 -10.20
C PRO A 223 27.23 14.86 -9.32
N VAL A 224 27.45 14.74 -8.01
CA VAL A 224 27.14 15.78 -7.01
C VAL A 224 28.08 16.99 -7.20
N ASP A 225 29.02 16.93 -8.14
CA ASP A 225 29.97 18.00 -8.46
C ASP A 225 29.47 19.06 -9.45
N ALA A 226 28.26 18.92 -10.00
CA ALA A 226 27.73 19.83 -11.02
C ALA A 226 27.11 21.15 -10.48
N LEU A 227 27.10 21.38 -9.17
CA LEU A 227 26.63 22.64 -8.56
C LEU A 227 27.77 23.57 -8.10
N HIS A 228 29.04 23.20 -8.31
CA HIS A 228 30.21 24.03 -7.93
C HIS A 228 31.12 24.44 -9.10
N GLY A 229 30.71 24.25 -10.36
CA GLY A 229 31.56 24.48 -11.54
C GLY A 229 30.84 25.09 -12.74
N LEU A 230 30.17 26.24 -12.58
CA LEU A 230 29.81 27.08 -13.72
C LEU A 230 31.05 27.84 -14.19
N GLY A 231 31.75 27.30 -15.20
CA GLY A 231 32.83 28.03 -15.84
C GLY A 231 33.71 27.26 -16.83
N ARG A 232 33.14 26.81 -17.97
CA ARG A 232 33.68 26.94 -19.36
C ARG A 232 33.26 25.77 -20.28
N PRO A 233 33.01 26.05 -21.58
CA PRO A 233 32.59 25.05 -22.57
C PRO A 233 33.79 24.38 -23.23
N ASP A 234 33.66 23.11 -23.63
CA ASP A 234 34.15 22.63 -24.93
C ASP A 234 33.77 21.15 -25.21
N GLY A 235 33.22 20.93 -26.41
CA GLY A 235 33.65 19.89 -27.36
C GLY A 235 33.58 18.39 -27.02
N GLY A 236 32.52 17.73 -27.52
CA GLY A 236 32.70 16.62 -28.47
C GLY A 236 32.73 15.16 -27.96
N ARG A 237 31.96 14.35 -28.71
CA ARG A 237 32.01 12.88 -28.92
C ARG A 237 31.30 11.97 -27.92
N GLY A 238 30.39 11.18 -28.50
CA GLY A 238 29.58 10.18 -27.82
C GLY A 238 30.31 8.89 -27.51
N ALA A 239 29.65 8.11 -26.68
CA ALA A 239 29.83 6.68 -26.56
C ALA A 239 28.45 6.07 -26.29
N ASP A 240 27.95 5.38 -27.31
CA ASP A 240 26.90 4.37 -27.20
C ASP A 240 27.32 3.33 -26.15
N ALA A 241 26.49 3.13 -25.14
CA ALA A 241 26.50 1.93 -24.32
C ALA A 241 25.13 1.71 -23.67
N ALA A 242 24.28 0.99 -24.42
CA ALA A 242 23.28 0.05 -23.93
C ALA A 242 22.45 0.43 -22.70
N LEU A 243 21.26 0.97 -22.98
CA LEU A 243 20.06 0.72 -22.17
C LEU A 243 19.88 -0.80 -21.95
N PRO A 244 19.52 -1.21 -20.73
CA PRO A 244 18.31 -1.99 -20.59
C PRO A 244 17.27 -1.18 -19.83
N CYS A 245 16.18 -0.91 -20.55
CA CYS A 245 14.84 -0.76 -20.01
C CYS A 245 14.57 -1.83 -18.92
N LEU A 246 13.71 -1.47 -17.96
CA LEU A 246 12.86 -2.43 -17.27
C LEU A 246 13.63 -3.65 -16.74
N VAL A 247 14.42 -3.47 -15.68
CA VAL A 247 14.53 -4.57 -14.73
C VAL A 247 13.14 -4.65 -14.10
N PRO A 248 12.34 -5.70 -14.41
CA PRO A 248 11.05 -5.87 -13.76
C PRO A 248 11.33 -5.90 -12.26
N LEU A 249 10.35 -5.50 -11.45
CA LEU A 249 10.38 -5.77 -10.02
C LEU A 249 10.46 -7.29 -9.79
N ARG A 250 11.64 -7.88 -9.95
CA ARG A 250 12.03 -9.11 -9.28
C ARG A 250 12.37 -8.71 -7.85
N LEU A 251 11.29 -8.45 -7.11
CA LEU A 251 11.24 -8.65 -5.68
C LEU A 251 11.44 -10.16 -5.42
#